data_AF-A0A2N8DM34-F1
#
_entry.id   AF-A0A2N8DM34-F1
#
_cell.length_a   1.000
_cell.length_b   1.000
_cell.length_c   1.000
_cell.angle_alpha   90.00
_cell.angle_beta   90.00
_cell.angle_gamma   90.00
#
_symmetry.space_group_name_H-M   'P 1'
#
loop_
_entity.id
_entity.type
_entity.pdbx_description
1 polymer ?
#
loop_
_entity_poly.entity_id
_entity_poly.type
_entity_poly.pdbx_seq_one_letter_code
_entity_poly.pdbx_strand_id
1 'polypeptide(L)'
;VLEESVTSDTTDNKDDFHQGYRNRFNAIPWDVPYRPPLDHPKPKVLGSQSAVVTGPEGEEIFCDQYGRVKVQFFWDREGQHDDKTTCWMRVASSWAAETFGSINIPRVGMEVLITFLEG
;
A
#
# COMPACT_ATOMS: atom_id res chain seq x y z
N VAL A 1 18.99 -13.44 29.49
CA VAL A 1 17.88 -14.11 30.19
C VAL A 1 17.81 -13.46 31.56
N LEU A 2 16.83 -12.59 31.79
CA LEU A 2 16.50 -12.10 33.12
C LEU A 2 15.41 -13.07 33.63
N GLU A 3 15.83 -14.13 34.31
CA GLU A 3 14.89 -15.00 35.02
C GLU A 3 14.56 -14.32 36.35
N GLU A 4 13.32 -13.89 36.51
CA GLU A 4 12.75 -13.57 37.81
C GLU A 4 11.81 -14.73 38.18
N SER A 5 12.31 -15.62 39.03
CA SER A 5 11.51 -16.67 39.64
C SER A 5 10.85 -16.12 40.89
N VAL A 6 9.60 -15.69 40.78
CA VAL A 6 8.76 -15.53 41.97
C VAL A 6 8.26 -16.92 42.35
N THR A 7 8.95 -17.60 43.26
CA THR A 7 8.40 -18.81 43.91
C THR A 7 7.25 -18.38 44.79
N SER A 8 6.04 -18.84 44.50
CA SER A 8 4.82 -18.58 45.27
C SER A 8 4.80 -19.25 46.66
N ASP A 9 5.96 -19.59 47.23
CA ASP A 9 6.09 -20.30 48.50
C ASP A 9 6.00 -19.33 49.70
N THR A 10 4.88 -18.63 49.84
CA THR A 10 4.61 -17.73 50.99
C THR A 10 3.68 -18.33 52.04
N THR A 11 3.36 -19.62 51.98
CA THR A 11 2.38 -20.26 52.89
C THR A 11 2.90 -21.56 53.51
N ASP A 12 2.80 -21.69 54.83
CA ASP A 12 3.23 -22.85 55.64
C ASP A 12 2.43 -24.14 55.35
N ASN A 13 1.35 -24.07 54.57
CA ASN A 13 0.41 -25.15 54.34
C ASN A 13 0.64 -25.82 52.98
N LYS A 14 1.29 -27.00 52.99
CA LYS A 14 1.74 -27.72 51.79
C LYS A 14 0.63 -28.41 50.99
N ASP A 15 -0.60 -28.47 51.53
CA ASP A 15 -1.76 -29.11 50.88
C ASP A 15 -2.60 -28.16 50.03
N ASP A 16 -2.29 -26.86 50.00
CA ASP A 16 -3.00 -25.88 49.16
C ASP A 16 -2.48 -25.89 47.71
N PHE A 17 -3.35 -25.69 46.72
CA PHE A 17 -2.93 -25.62 45.31
C PHE A 17 -2.24 -24.26 45.02
N HIS A 18 -0.93 -24.29 44.80
CA HIS A 18 -0.15 -23.09 44.48
C HIS A 18 0.00 -22.97 42.95
N GLN A 19 -0.74 -22.04 42.34
CA GLN A 19 -0.61 -21.77 40.91
C GLN A 19 0.65 -20.94 40.65
N GLY A 20 1.74 -21.59 40.22
CA GLY A 20 2.98 -20.90 39.85
C GLY A 20 2.82 -20.01 38.61
N TYR A 21 3.52 -18.87 38.58
CA TYR A 21 3.61 -17.99 37.42
C TYR A 21 4.87 -18.31 36.60
N ARG A 22 4.74 -18.41 35.28
CA ARG A 22 5.87 -18.56 34.35
C ARG A 22 5.74 -17.60 33.18
N ASN A 23 6.81 -16.86 32.89
CA ASN A 23 6.92 -15.99 31.73
C ASN A 23 8.25 -16.23 31.00
N ARG A 24 8.26 -16.03 29.68
CA ARG A 24 9.45 -15.99 28.83
C ARG A 24 9.34 -14.78 27.90
N PHE A 25 10.38 -13.95 27.89
CA PHE A 25 10.49 -12.82 26.98
C PHE A 25 11.76 -12.90 26.14
N ASN A 26 11.70 -12.27 24.96
CA ASN A 26 12.84 -12.00 24.11
C ASN A 26 13.05 -10.47 24.13
N ALA A 27 14.29 -10.04 24.28
CA ALA A 27 14.65 -8.63 24.33
C ALA A 27 15.83 -8.35 23.41
N ILE A 28 15.93 -7.10 22.95
CA ILE A 28 17.08 -6.57 22.22
C ILE A 28 17.82 -5.55 23.12
N PRO A 29 19.11 -5.26 22.88
CA PRO A 29 19.82 -4.22 23.61
C PRO A 29 19.14 -2.85 23.49
N TRP A 30 19.19 -2.06 24.55
CA TRP A 30 18.56 -0.73 24.61
C TRP A 30 19.00 0.22 23.50
N ASP A 31 20.29 0.20 23.16
CA ASP A 31 20.88 1.10 22.17
C ASP A 31 20.66 0.63 20.71
N VAL A 32 19.97 -0.49 20.50
CA VAL A 32 19.74 -1.06 19.16
C VAL A 32 18.30 -0.78 18.72
N PRO A 33 18.07 0.03 17.67
CA PRO A 33 16.73 0.22 17.14
C PRO A 33 16.21 -1.06 16.49
N TYR A 34 15.04 -1.52 16.92
CA TYR A 34 14.37 -2.66 16.30
C TYR A 34 13.90 -2.33 14.88
N ARG A 35 14.18 -3.20 13.92
CA ARG A 35 13.60 -3.18 12.57
C ARG A 35 12.81 -4.46 12.36
N PRO A 36 11.49 -4.39 12.12
CA PRO A 36 10.70 -5.57 11.81
C PRO A 36 11.25 -6.32 10.58
N PRO A 37 11.25 -7.65 10.59
CA PRO A 37 11.62 -8.43 9.41
C PRO A 37 10.60 -8.21 8.29
N LEU A 38 11.06 -8.28 7.04
CA LEU A 38 10.22 -8.21 5.84
C LEU A 38 9.64 -9.60 5.53
N ASP A 39 8.80 -10.12 6.41
CA ASP A 39 8.21 -11.45 6.28
C ASP A 39 7.11 -11.52 5.21
N HIS A 40 6.53 -10.38 4.86
CA HIS A 40 5.43 -10.30 3.90
C HIS A 40 5.94 -10.00 2.50
N PRO A 41 5.58 -10.81 1.48
CA PRO A 41 5.97 -10.53 0.11
C PRO A 41 5.29 -9.24 -0.38
N LYS A 42 6.05 -8.40 -1.10
CA LYS A 42 5.50 -7.22 -1.76
C LYS A 42 4.43 -7.66 -2.77
N PRO A 43 3.21 -7.08 -2.75
CA PRO A 43 2.21 -7.32 -3.79
C PRO A 43 2.80 -6.98 -5.16
N LYS A 44 2.55 -7.85 -6.14
CA LYS A 44 3.03 -7.65 -7.51
C LYS A 44 1.88 -7.65 -8.51
N VAL A 45 1.95 -6.76 -9.47
CA VAL A 45 1.04 -6.75 -10.61
C VAL A 45 1.73 -7.40 -11.82
N LEU A 46 1.33 -8.62 -12.15
CA LEU A 46 2.02 -9.47 -13.12
C LEU A 46 1.78 -9.09 -14.60
N GLY A 47 0.99 -8.06 -14.87
CA GLY A 47 0.64 -7.65 -16.22
C GLY A 47 -0.04 -6.29 -16.26
N SER A 48 -0.41 -5.85 -17.46
CA SER A 48 -1.19 -4.63 -17.58
C SER A 48 -2.66 -4.90 -17.24
N GLN A 49 -3.33 -3.89 -16.72
CA GLN A 49 -4.76 -3.92 -16.38
C GLN A 49 -5.47 -2.81 -17.11
N SER A 50 -6.77 -2.93 -17.37
CA SER A 50 -7.56 -1.81 -17.87
C SER A 50 -8.21 -1.00 -16.75
N ALA A 51 -8.48 0.27 -17.04
CA ALA A 51 -9.11 1.23 -16.15
C ALA A 51 -9.87 2.27 -16.99
N VAL A 52 -10.78 3.02 -16.36
CA VAL A 52 -11.55 4.08 -17.02
C VAL A 52 -11.03 5.44 -16.60
N VAL A 53 -10.82 6.35 -17.55
CA VAL A 53 -10.37 7.72 -17.26
C VAL A 53 -11.44 8.50 -16.48
N THR A 54 -11.04 9.19 -15.42
CA THR A 54 -11.93 9.97 -14.55
C THR A 54 -11.54 11.44 -14.52
N GLY A 55 -12.48 12.28 -14.10
CA GLY A 55 -12.31 13.72 -13.97
C GLY A 55 -13.49 14.37 -13.23
N PRO A 56 -13.46 15.70 -13.05
CA PRO A 56 -14.57 16.43 -12.47
C PRO A 56 -15.86 16.24 -13.27
N GLU A 57 -17.01 16.41 -12.60
CA GLU A 57 -18.31 16.34 -13.27
C GLU A 57 -18.42 17.39 -14.38
N GLY A 58 -18.87 16.96 -15.56
CA GLY A 58 -19.05 17.82 -16.74
C GLY A 58 -17.79 18.08 -17.56
N GLU A 59 -16.61 17.65 -17.11
CA GLU A 59 -15.37 17.79 -17.85
C GLU A 59 -15.12 16.60 -18.77
N GLU A 60 -14.88 16.88 -20.06
CA GLU A 60 -14.56 15.84 -21.04
C GLU A 60 -13.07 15.47 -21.05
N ILE A 61 -12.19 16.45 -20.82
CA ILE A 61 -10.74 16.28 -20.81
C ILE A 61 -10.20 16.79 -19.48
N PHE A 62 -9.63 15.90 -18.69
CA PHE A 62 -9.02 16.24 -17.40
C PHE A 62 -7.57 15.77 -17.35
N CYS A 63 -6.65 16.70 -17.58
CA CYS A 63 -5.21 16.45 -17.54
C CYS A 63 -4.41 17.60 -16.93
N ASP A 64 -3.21 17.30 -16.45
CA ASP A 64 -2.28 18.32 -15.97
C ASP A 64 -1.33 18.84 -17.05
N GLN A 65 -0.40 19.72 -16.68
CA GLN A 65 0.60 20.31 -17.59
C GLN A 65 1.50 19.29 -18.31
N TYR A 66 1.52 18.03 -17.86
CA TYR A 66 2.30 16.95 -18.46
C TYR A 66 1.43 15.97 -19.25
N GLY A 67 0.15 16.27 -19.47
CA GLY A 67 -0.79 15.38 -20.15
C GLY A 67 -1.10 14.11 -19.37
N ARG A 68 -0.89 14.12 -18.04
CA ARG A 68 -1.25 12.99 -17.17
C ARG A 68 -2.74 12.97 -16.96
N VAL A 69 -3.30 11.78 -16.78
CA VAL A 69 -4.73 11.57 -16.51
C VAL A 69 -4.93 10.87 -15.18
N LYS A 70 -6.16 10.89 -14.68
CA LYS A 70 -6.61 10.06 -13.57
C LYS A 70 -7.52 8.97 -14.09
N VAL A 71 -7.54 7.84 -13.42
CA VAL A 71 -8.34 6.67 -13.79
C VAL A 71 -9.00 6.04 -12.57
N GLN A 72 -10.03 5.24 -12.79
CA GLN A 72 -10.57 4.30 -11.82
C GLN A 72 -10.39 2.88 -12.32
N PHE A 73 -9.77 2.04 -11.49
CA PHE A 73 -9.63 0.62 -11.78
C PHE A 73 -10.94 -0.12 -11.50
N PHE A 74 -11.20 -1.20 -12.22
CA PHE A 74 -12.42 -2.00 -12.02
C PHE A 74 -12.50 -2.69 -10.65
N TRP A 75 -11.36 -2.88 -9.98
CA TRP A 75 -11.30 -3.41 -8.62
C TRP A 75 -11.44 -2.33 -7.54
N ASP A 76 -11.41 -1.05 -7.91
CA ASP A 76 -11.60 0.06 -6.97
C ASP A 76 -13.09 0.25 -6.64
N ARG A 77 -13.45 -0.16 -5.41
CA ARG A 77 -14.80 -0.11 -4.88
C ARG A 77 -15.11 1.20 -4.15
N GLU A 78 -14.09 1.97 -3.79
CA GLU A 78 -14.23 3.20 -3.01
C GLU A 78 -14.19 4.46 -3.89
N GLY A 79 -13.58 4.35 -5.07
CA GLY A 79 -13.57 5.41 -6.08
C GLY A 79 -14.96 5.86 -6.52
N GLN A 80 -15.14 7.18 -6.61
CA GLN A 80 -16.42 7.83 -6.94
C GLN A 80 -16.48 8.30 -8.40
N HIS A 81 -15.59 7.80 -9.26
CA HIS A 81 -15.44 8.21 -10.67
C HIS A 81 -15.17 9.71 -10.84
N ASP A 82 -14.51 10.33 -9.86
CA ASP A 82 -14.26 11.76 -9.78
C ASP A 82 -12.77 12.12 -9.97
N ASP A 83 -12.47 13.40 -9.79
CA ASP A 83 -11.12 13.96 -9.86
C ASP A 83 -10.22 13.56 -8.68
N LYS A 84 -10.72 12.84 -7.67
CA LYS A 84 -9.98 12.47 -6.45
C LYS A 84 -9.64 10.98 -6.38
N THR A 85 -10.17 10.19 -7.31
CA THR A 85 -10.06 8.72 -7.33
C THR A 85 -8.61 8.22 -7.33
N THR A 86 -7.72 8.78 -8.15
CA THR A 86 -6.31 8.33 -8.25
C THR A 86 -5.31 9.48 -8.33
N CYS A 87 -4.02 9.10 -8.28
CA CYS A 87 -2.91 10.00 -8.59
C CYS A 87 -2.81 10.26 -10.10
N TRP A 88 -1.99 11.24 -10.47
CA TRP A 88 -1.72 11.54 -11.88
C TRP A 88 -0.84 10.48 -12.53
N MET A 89 -1.34 9.85 -13.60
CA MET A 89 -0.66 8.79 -14.34
C MET A 89 -0.19 9.28 -15.71
N ARG A 90 1.05 8.95 -16.08
CA ARG A 90 1.61 9.32 -17.38
C ARG A 90 0.97 8.51 -18.50
N VAL A 91 0.64 9.18 -19.59
CA VAL A 91 0.11 8.58 -20.81
C VAL A 91 1.27 8.26 -21.75
N ALA A 92 1.32 7.02 -22.24
CA ALA A 92 2.28 6.65 -23.26
C ALA A 92 1.88 7.26 -24.62
N SER A 93 2.80 7.99 -25.23
CA SER A 93 2.67 8.53 -26.59
C SER A 93 3.41 7.66 -27.60
N SER A 94 2.99 7.68 -28.87
CA SER A 94 3.74 7.03 -29.97
C SER A 94 5.13 7.62 -30.17
N TRP A 95 5.30 8.92 -29.87
CA TRP A 95 6.58 9.63 -29.98
C TRP A 95 6.59 10.86 -29.07
N ALA A 96 7.68 11.05 -28.32
CA ALA A 96 7.92 12.22 -27.48
C ALA A 96 9.36 12.70 -27.62
N ALA A 97 9.53 14.02 -27.74
CA ALA A 97 10.79 14.73 -27.65
C ALA A 97 10.62 15.99 -26.78
N GLU A 98 11.66 16.81 -26.63
CA GLU A 98 11.68 17.93 -25.68
C GLU A 98 10.56 18.96 -25.90
N THR A 99 10.21 19.27 -27.15
CA THR A 99 9.19 20.28 -27.50
C THR A 99 8.27 19.86 -28.65
N PHE A 100 8.43 18.64 -29.17
CA PHE A 100 7.64 18.10 -30.27
C PHE A 100 7.34 16.63 -30.03
N GLY A 101 6.25 16.15 -30.63
CA GLY A 101 5.80 14.78 -30.46
C GLY A 101 4.36 14.58 -30.88
N SER A 102 3.84 13.39 -30.61
CA SER A 102 2.44 13.04 -30.81
C SER A 102 1.72 13.03 -29.47
N ILE A 103 0.62 13.77 -29.37
CA ILE A 103 -0.18 13.87 -28.15
C ILE A 103 -1.61 13.47 -28.47
N ASN A 104 -2.09 12.42 -27.83
CA ASN A 104 -3.50 12.03 -27.81
C ASN A 104 -3.89 11.83 -26.35
N ILE A 105 -4.63 12.79 -25.78
CA ILE A 105 -5.03 12.76 -24.37
C ILE A 105 -6.32 11.93 -24.25
N PRO A 106 -6.31 10.84 -23.44
CA PRO A 106 -7.51 10.08 -23.13
C PRO A 106 -8.57 10.97 -22.47
N ARG A 107 -9.82 10.86 -22.94
CA ARG A 107 -10.96 11.62 -22.42
C ARG A 107 -11.64 10.88 -21.27
N VAL A 108 -12.33 11.61 -20.41
CA VAL A 108 -13.12 11.03 -19.31
C VAL A 108 -14.12 10.01 -19.88
N GLY A 109 -14.18 8.83 -19.26
CA GLY A 109 -15.00 7.70 -19.71
C GLY A 109 -14.33 6.77 -20.72
N MET A 110 -13.16 7.10 -21.27
CA MET A 110 -12.41 6.16 -22.12
C MET A 110 -11.74 5.06 -21.29
N GLU A 111 -11.78 3.83 -21.80
CA GLU A 111 -10.99 2.72 -21.25
C GLU A 111 -9.55 2.81 -21.74
N VAL A 112 -8.60 2.64 -20.82
CA VAL A 112 -7.15 2.70 -21.07
C VAL A 112 -6.45 1.49 -20.48
N LEU A 113 -5.33 1.10 -21.08
CA LEU A 113 -4.44 0.08 -20.55
C LEU A 113 -3.39 0.73 -19.63
N ILE A 114 -3.25 0.19 -18.43
CA ILE A 114 -2.36 0.65 -17.37
C ILE A 114 -1.27 -0.39 -17.12
N THR A 115 -0.02 0.06 -17.17
CA THR A 115 1.16 -0.75 -16.83
C THR A 115 1.78 -0.25 -15.52
N PHE A 116 2.29 -1.18 -14.72
CA PHE A 116 2.91 -0.92 -13.42
C PHE A 116 4.43 -1.07 -13.54
N LEU A 117 5.17 -0.01 -13.24
CA LEU A 117 6.64 -0.05 -13.26
C LEU A 117 7.14 -0.89 -12.08
N GLU A 118 7.99 -1.88 -12.38
CA GLU A 118 8.46 -2.89 -11.42
C GLU A 118 7.37 -3.79 -10.83
N GLY A 119 6.20 -3.84 -11.47
CA GLY A 119 5.05 -4.68 -11.11
C GLY A 119 4.61 -4.48 -9.67
#